data_AF-A0A353PWZ8-F1
#
_entry.id   AF-A0A353PWZ8-F1
#
_cell.length_a   1.000
_cell.length_b   1.000
_cell.length_c   1.000
_cell.angle_alpha   90.00
_cell.angle_beta   90.00
_cell.angle_gamma   90.00
#
_symmetry.space_group_name_H-M   'P 1'
#
loop_
_entity.id
_entity.type
_entity.pdbx_description
1 polymer ?
#
loop_
_entity_poly.entity_id
_entity_poly.type
_entity_poly.pdbx_seq_one_letter_code
_entity_poly.pdbx_strand_id
1 'polypeptide(L)'
;MRQDNLVFLENRLRKRYKHLKKWARKNKIFAYRLYDKDIPEFPLAVDLYENKEDAKTYVILTFYKQPADKTEDLEAMWIKDRVSICAKILDIPEENIFVKMRERKKALSQYEKIAEKEKTILVEEHDNLF
;
A
#
# COMPACT_ATOMS: atom_id res chain seq x y z
N MET A 1 -18.85 -3.74 14.32
CA MET A 1 -17.44 -3.29 14.53
C MET A 1 -16.53 -3.37 13.30
N ARG A 2 -16.92 -3.93 12.13
CA ARG A 2 -16.00 -4.08 10.96
C ARG A 2 -16.04 -2.96 9.93
N GLN A 3 -17.19 -2.31 9.68
CA GLN A 3 -17.33 -1.32 8.60
C GLN A 3 -16.77 0.06 8.97
N ASP A 4 -16.99 0.50 10.22
CA ASP A 4 -16.70 1.87 10.66
C ASP A 4 -15.19 2.19 10.65
N ASN A 5 -14.35 1.19 10.92
CA ASN A 5 -12.90 1.38 10.95
C ASN A 5 -12.31 1.61 9.55
N LEU A 6 -12.80 0.92 8.53
CA LEU A 6 -12.29 1.05 7.16
C LEU A 6 -12.59 2.44 6.58
N VAL A 7 -13.71 3.04 6.96
CA VAL A 7 -14.09 4.41 6.56
C VAL A 7 -13.07 5.43 7.09
N PHE A 8 -12.53 5.24 8.30
CA PHE A 8 -11.48 6.11 8.83
C PHE A 8 -10.19 6.03 8.01
N LEU A 9 -9.74 4.83 7.67
CA LEU A 9 -8.58 4.64 6.81
C LEU A 9 -8.81 5.27 5.43
N GLU A 10 -9.97 5.02 4.81
CA GLU A 10 -10.32 5.58 3.51
C GLU A 10 -10.29 7.12 3.52
N ASN A 11 -10.91 7.73 4.52
CA ASN A 11 -10.92 9.18 4.67
C ASN A 11 -9.52 9.76 4.92
N ARG A 12 -8.69 9.08 5.71
CA ARG A 12 -7.32 9.51 5.99
C ARG A 12 -6.47 9.46 4.74
N LEU A 13 -6.47 8.33 4.03
CA LEU A 13 -5.73 8.15 2.78
C LEU A 13 -6.17 9.16 1.72
N ARG A 14 -7.48 9.39 1.54
CA ARG A 14 -7.99 10.38 0.59
C ARG A 14 -7.49 11.79 0.88
N LYS A 15 -7.54 12.22 2.15
CA LYS A 15 -7.05 13.54 2.57
C LYS A 15 -5.55 13.68 2.32
N ARG A 16 -4.76 12.67 2.72
CA ARG A 16 -3.30 12.65 2.51
C ARG A 16 -2.95 12.69 1.03
N TYR A 17 -3.62 11.89 0.20
CA TYR A 17 -3.32 11.78 -1.22
C TYR A 17 -3.61 13.10 -1.95
N LYS A 18 -4.75 13.73 -1.66
CA LYS A 18 -5.10 15.04 -2.23
C LYS A 18 -4.04 16.11 -1.94
N HIS A 19 -3.44 16.08 -0.75
CA HIS A 19 -2.39 17.02 -0.36
C HIS A 19 -1.04 16.65 -0.99
N LEU A 20 -0.57 15.42 -0.78
CA LEU A 20 0.75 14.97 -1.19
C LEU A 20 0.90 14.89 -2.72
N LYS A 21 -0.14 14.48 -3.47
CA LYS A 21 -0.07 14.43 -4.93
C LYS A 21 0.31 15.77 -5.55
N LYS A 22 -0.24 16.88 -5.02
CA LYS A 22 0.08 18.23 -5.52
C LYS A 22 1.51 18.62 -5.19
N TRP A 23 1.95 18.33 -3.97
CA TRP A 23 3.31 18.61 -3.52
C TRP A 23 4.35 17.78 -4.30
N ALA A 24 4.12 16.48 -4.45
CA ALA A 24 5.01 15.56 -5.15
C ALA A 24 5.19 15.98 -6.62
N ARG A 25 4.10 16.29 -7.32
CA ARG A 25 4.14 16.82 -8.70
C ARG A 25 4.93 18.12 -8.81
N LYS A 26 4.73 19.07 -7.88
CA LYS A 26 5.45 20.35 -7.89
C LYS A 26 6.95 20.17 -7.72
N ASN A 27 7.37 19.16 -6.95
CA ASN A 27 8.77 18.90 -6.64
C ASN A 27 9.39 17.79 -7.52
N LYS A 28 8.67 17.29 -8.54
CA LYS A 28 9.09 16.15 -9.38
C LYS A 28 9.49 14.91 -8.57
N ILE A 29 8.69 14.57 -7.57
CA ILE A 29 8.89 13.39 -6.73
C ILE A 29 7.89 12.32 -7.17
N PHE A 30 8.41 11.19 -7.65
CA PHE A 30 7.62 10.10 -8.21
C PHE A 30 7.61 8.84 -7.34
N ALA A 31 8.43 8.78 -6.29
CA ALA A 31 8.32 7.83 -5.20
C ALA A 31 8.11 8.54 -3.86
N TYR A 32 7.05 8.20 -3.14
CA TYR A 32 6.80 8.79 -1.82
C TYR A 32 5.86 7.95 -0.97
N ARG A 33 6.01 8.08 0.36
CA ARG A 33 5.09 7.48 1.33
C ARG A 33 3.84 8.33 1.51
N LEU A 34 2.69 7.74 1.22
CA LEU A 34 1.39 8.39 1.39
C LEU A 34 0.91 8.36 2.86
N TYR A 35 1.14 7.23 3.53
CA TYR A 35 0.66 6.94 4.89
C TYR A 35 1.67 6.07 5.63
N ASP A 36 1.92 6.37 6.91
CA ASP A 36 2.82 5.59 7.76
C ASP A 36 2.25 5.43 9.17
N LYS A 37 1.38 4.44 9.35
CA LYS A 37 0.78 4.11 10.65
C LYS A 37 0.15 5.32 11.35
N ASP A 38 -0.41 6.27 10.60
CA ASP A 38 -1.00 7.48 11.19
C ASP A 38 -2.14 7.15 12.18
N ILE A 39 -2.79 5.99 12.02
CA ILE A 39 -3.88 5.49 12.85
C ILE A 39 -3.43 4.20 13.54
N PRO A 40 -3.48 4.10 14.88
CA PRO A 40 -3.03 2.92 15.63
C PRO A 40 -3.70 1.61 15.20
N GLU A 41 -4.99 1.64 14.87
CA GLU A 41 -5.79 0.51 14.41
C GLU A 41 -5.38 0.01 13.01
N PHE A 42 -4.61 0.82 12.27
CA PHE A 42 -4.10 0.54 10.94
C PHE A 42 -2.58 0.65 10.89
N PRO A 43 -1.85 -0.32 11.49
CA PRO A 43 -0.40 -0.35 11.51
C PRO A 43 0.14 -0.85 10.15
N LEU A 44 -0.08 -0.06 9.11
CA LEU A 44 0.38 -0.29 7.74
C LEU A 44 1.13 0.93 7.19
N ALA A 45 1.87 0.75 6.10
CA ALA A 45 2.42 1.83 5.29
C ALA A 45 1.93 1.69 3.84
N VAL A 46 1.73 2.83 3.18
CA VAL A 46 1.35 2.91 1.76
C VAL A 46 2.42 3.73 1.04
N ASP A 47 3.23 3.04 0.25
CA ASP A 47 4.30 3.64 -0.57
C ASP A 47 3.85 3.68 -2.04
N LEU A 48 3.95 4.84 -2.68
CA LEU A 48 3.56 5.05 -4.08
C LEU A 48 4.82 5.19 -4.94
N TYR A 49 4.77 4.62 -6.13
CA TYR A 49 5.80 4.71 -7.15
C TYR A 49 5.15 4.94 -8.51
N GLU A 50 5.51 6.02 -9.20
CA GLU A 50 5.09 6.27 -10.57
C GLU A 50 6.19 5.81 -11.52
N ASN A 51 5.86 4.89 -12.42
CA ASN A 51 6.80 4.40 -13.41
C ASN A 51 7.03 5.47 -14.47
N LYS A 52 8.30 5.79 -14.72
CA LYS A 52 8.73 6.82 -15.66
C LYS A 52 8.34 6.49 -17.10
N GLU A 53 8.33 5.21 -17.46
CA GLU A 53 8.13 4.78 -18.84
C GLU A 53 6.66 4.81 -19.27
N ASP A 54 5.75 4.26 -18.46
CA ASP A 54 4.33 4.13 -18.81
C ASP A 54 3.40 5.00 -17.96
N ALA A 55 3.97 5.88 -17.12
CA ALA A 55 3.26 6.78 -16.20
C ALA A 55 2.27 6.07 -15.26
N LYS A 56 2.36 4.74 -15.10
CA LYS A 56 1.49 3.99 -14.20
C LYS A 56 1.95 4.16 -12.77
N THR A 57 0.98 4.29 -11.88
CA THR A 57 1.22 4.26 -10.45
C THR A 57 1.13 2.82 -9.92
N TYR A 58 2.12 2.48 -9.12
CA TYR A 58 2.25 1.24 -8.37
C TYR A 58 2.30 1.54 -6.88
N VAL A 59 1.87 0.58 -6.07
CA VAL A 59 1.79 0.73 -4.62
C VAL A 59 2.43 -0.45 -3.93
N ILE A 60 3.20 -0.18 -2.89
CA ILE A 60 3.58 -1.19 -1.90
C ILE A 60 2.77 -0.94 -0.63
N LEU A 61 1.92 -1.90 -0.29
CA LEU A 61 1.13 -1.92 0.94
C LEU A 61 1.84 -2.82 1.96
N THR A 62 2.49 -2.20 2.95
CA THR A 62 3.27 -2.93 3.95
C THR A 62 2.50 -3.03 5.27
N PHE A 63 2.27 -4.25 5.75
CA PHE A 63 1.65 -4.51 7.05
C PHE A 63 2.71 -4.79 8.12
N TYR A 64 2.60 -4.12 9.27
CA TYR A 64 3.55 -4.28 10.38
C TYR A 64 3.06 -5.20 11.49
N LYS A 65 1.74 -5.38 11.59
CA LYS A 65 1.14 -6.29 12.56
C LYS A 65 -0.11 -6.89 11.93
N GLN A 66 -0.13 -8.21 11.89
CA GLN A 66 -1.33 -8.98 11.60
C GLN A 66 -2.23 -8.96 12.84
N PRO A 67 -3.57 -8.88 12.69
CA PRO A 67 -4.47 -9.17 13.80
C PRO A 67 -4.20 -10.59 14.31
N ALA A 68 -3.99 -10.76 15.61
CA ALA A 68 -3.90 -12.10 16.21
C ALA A 68 -5.23 -12.84 16.02
N ASP A 69 -5.18 -14.15 15.80
CA ASP A 69 -6.33 -15.07 15.76
C ASP A 69 -7.29 -14.90 14.56
N LYS A 70 -6.76 -15.03 13.34
CA LYS A 70 -7.59 -15.16 12.13
C LYS A 70 -7.30 -16.45 11.39
N THR A 71 -8.35 -17.06 10.84
CA THR A 71 -8.21 -18.09 9.81
C THR A 71 -7.63 -17.45 8.53
N GLU A 72 -7.00 -18.26 7.69
CA GLU A 72 -6.42 -17.81 6.42
C GLU A 72 -7.45 -17.05 5.55
N ASP A 73 -8.70 -17.54 5.46
CA ASP A 73 -9.75 -16.85 4.70
C ASP A 73 -10.07 -15.45 5.25
N LEU A 74 -10.14 -15.31 6.59
CA LEU A 74 -10.42 -14.03 7.23
C LEU A 74 -9.26 -13.05 7.10
N GLU A 75 -8.04 -13.56 6.97
CA GLU A 75 -6.86 -12.77 6.64
C GLU A 75 -6.89 -12.31 5.19
N ALA A 76 -7.10 -13.23 4.24
CA ALA A 76 -7.17 -12.90 2.82
C ALA A 76 -8.22 -11.83 2.54
N MET A 77 -9.42 -11.95 3.12
CA MET A 77 -10.45 -10.92 3.05
C MET A 77 -10.01 -9.59 3.68
N TRP A 78 -9.34 -9.65 4.83
CA TRP A 78 -8.86 -8.46 5.53
C TRP A 78 -7.80 -7.69 4.71
N ILE A 79 -6.88 -8.40 4.06
CA ILE A 79 -5.90 -7.82 3.13
C ILE A 79 -6.63 -7.23 1.93
N LYS A 80 -7.54 -8.01 1.32
CA LYS A 80 -8.30 -7.61 0.12
C LYS A 80 -9.06 -6.32 0.34
N ASP A 81 -9.77 -6.17 1.45
CA ASP A 81 -10.48 -4.92 1.79
C ASP A 81 -9.57 -3.69 1.72
N ARG A 82 -8.32 -3.82 2.19
CA ARG A 82 -7.35 -2.72 2.23
C ARG A 82 -6.73 -2.44 0.87
N VAL A 83 -6.49 -3.49 0.08
CA VAL A 83 -6.08 -3.36 -1.32
C VAL A 83 -7.16 -2.63 -2.11
N SER A 84 -8.42 -3.06 -2.01
CA SER A 84 -9.54 -2.43 -2.70
C SER A 84 -9.74 -0.96 -2.30
N ILE A 85 -9.59 -0.63 -1.01
CA ILE A 85 -9.61 0.78 -0.55
C ILE A 85 -8.48 1.59 -1.18
N CYS A 86 -7.26 1.07 -1.21
CA CYS A 86 -6.12 1.77 -1.82
C CYS A 86 -6.32 1.97 -3.32
N ALA A 87 -6.73 0.93 -4.04
CA ALA A 87 -7.03 0.97 -5.48
C ALA A 87 -8.09 2.04 -5.80
N LYS A 88 -9.20 2.04 -5.06
CA LYS A 88 -10.28 3.02 -5.20
C LYS A 88 -9.84 4.46 -4.94
N ILE A 89 -9.02 4.70 -3.92
CA ILE A 89 -8.59 6.07 -3.57
C ILE A 89 -7.58 6.61 -4.57
N LEU A 90 -6.68 5.75 -5.03
CA LEU A 90 -5.60 6.12 -5.93
C LEU A 90 -6.01 6.10 -7.40
N ASP A 91 -7.16 5.46 -7.70
CA ASP A 91 -7.69 5.23 -9.03
C ASP A 91 -6.72 4.42 -9.90
N ILE A 92 -6.33 3.26 -9.35
CA ILE A 92 -5.40 2.32 -10.00
C ILE A 92 -5.95 0.89 -9.96
N PRO A 93 -5.55 0.02 -10.89
CA PRO A 93 -5.89 -1.39 -10.84
C PRO A 93 -5.33 -2.07 -9.59
N GLU A 94 -6.06 -3.04 -9.01
CA GLU A 94 -5.59 -3.79 -7.84
C GLU A 94 -4.30 -4.58 -8.14
N GLU A 95 -4.09 -4.99 -9.40
CA GLU A 95 -2.87 -5.68 -9.83
C GLU A 95 -1.60 -4.83 -9.76
N ASN A 96 -1.73 -3.50 -9.62
CA ASN A 96 -0.60 -2.59 -9.40
C ASN A 96 -0.26 -2.42 -7.91
N ILE A 97 -0.97 -3.11 -7.01
CA ILE A 97 -0.76 -3.05 -5.55
C ILE A 97 -0.08 -4.33 -5.09
N PHE A 98 1.10 -4.18 -4.51
CA PHE A 98 1.92 -5.25 -3.98
C PHE A 98 1.84 -5.24 -2.46
N VAL A 99 1.50 -6.39 -1.87
CA VAL A 99 1.38 -6.51 -0.41
C VAL A 99 2.66 -7.10 0.18
N LYS A 100 3.18 -6.48 1.25
CA LYS A 100 4.31 -6.99 2.02
C LYS A 100 3.91 -7.17 3.48
N MET A 101 4.12 -8.36 4.02
CA MET A 101 3.98 -8.64 5.45
C MET A 101 5.34 -8.52 6.12
N ARG A 102 5.49 -7.62 7.10
CA ARG A 102 6.70 -7.53 7.93
C ARG A 102 6.50 -8.33 9.21
N GLU A 103 6.74 -9.62 9.14
CA GLU A 103 6.92 -10.44 10.34
C GLU A 103 8.40 -10.51 10.73
N ARG A 104 8.70 -10.43 12.04
CA ARG A 104 9.97 -10.92 12.55
C ARG A 104 9.94 -12.42 12.37
N LYS A 105 10.74 -12.96 11.43
CA LYS A 105 10.86 -14.41 11.14
C LYS A 105 10.83 -15.23 12.45
N LYS A 106 9.67 -15.74 12.83
CA LYS A 106 9.53 -16.96 13.63
C LYS A 106 9.39 -18.07 12.60
N ALA A 107 10.18 -19.13 12.75
CA ALA A 107 10.50 -20.11 11.72
C ALA A 107 9.32 -20.96 11.17
N LEU A 108 8.05 -20.58 11.38
CA LEU A 108 6.90 -21.45 11.15
C LEU A 108 5.66 -20.77 10.54
N SER A 109 5.72 -19.49 10.15
CA SER A 109 4.61 -18.82 9.45
C SER A 109 4.99 -18.62 8.00
N GLN A 110 4.61 -19.58 7.16
CA GLN A 110 4.70 -19.49 5.71
C GLN A 110 3.27 -19.29 5.20
N TYR A 111 2.87 -18.03 4.99
CA TYR A 111 1.74 -17.77 4.13
C TYR A 111 2.17 -18.15 2.72
N GLU A 112 1.44 -19.08 2.10
CA GLU A 112 1.64 -19.45 0.70
C GLU A 112 1.66 -18.16 -0.11
N LYS A 113 2.79 -17.95 -0.80
CA LYS A 113 3.02 -16.83 -1.69
C LYS A 113 1.83 -16.73 -2.64
N ILE A 114 0.90 -15.81 -2.37
CA ILE A 114 0.02 -15.27 -3.41
C ILE A 114 0.99 -14.82 -4.49
N ALA A 115 0.97 -15.53 -5.63
CA ALA A 115 1.94 -15.52 -6.72
C ALA A 115 2.98 -14.40 -6.62
N GLU A 116 4.25 -14.78 -6.51
CA GLU A 116 5.41 -13.87 -6.46
C GLU A 116 5.44 -13.03 -7.76
N LYS A 117 4.66 -11.96 -7.79
CA LYS A 117 4.64 -10.99 -8.87
C LYS A 117 5.84 -10.08 -8.64
N GLU A 118 6.88 -10.33 -9.42
CA GLU A 118 7.99 -9.41 -9.55
C GLU A 118 7.65 -8.37 -10.62
N LYS A 119 7.90 -7.11 -10.30
CA LYS A 119 7.76 -6.01 -11.26
C LYS A 119 8.86 -5.00 -10.97
N THR A 120 9.75 -4.85 -11.94
CA THR A 120 10.71 -3.74 -11.98
C THR A 120 10.07 -2.57 -12.71
N ILE A 121 10.27 -1.38 -12.18
CA ILE A 121 9.82 -0.11 -12.74
C ILE A 121 10.98 0.88 -12.66
N LEU A 122 11.00 1.84 -13.57
CA LEU A 122 11.97 2.94 -13.53
C LEU A 122 11.33 4.11 -12.80
N VAL A 123 11.98 4.63 -11.78
CA VAL A 123 11.46 5.78 -11.02
C VAL A 123 12.41 6.95 -11.15
N GLU A 124 11.87 8.13 -11.39
CA GLU A 124 12.64 9.37 -11.39
C GLU A 124 12.58 10.05 -10.01
N GLU A 125 13.71 10.53 -9.52
CA GLU A 125 13.78 11.39 -8.34
C GLU A 125 14.87 12.43 -8.54
N HIS A 126 14.50 13.72 -8.52
CA HIS A 126 15.44 14.84 -8.68
C HIS A 126 16.37 14.70 -9.91
N ASP A 127 15.78 14.38 -11.06
CA ASP A 127 16.45 14.15 -12.36
C ASP A 127 17.41 12.92 -12.39
N ASN A 128 17.41 12.07 -11.36
CA ASN A 128 18.08 10.76 -11.33
C ASN A 128 17.07 9.63 -11.55
N LEU A 129 17.52 8.54 -12.18
CA LEU A 129 16.70 7.35 -12.42
C LEU A 129 17.15 6.20 -11.51
N PHE A 130 16.17 5.51 -10.94
CA PHE A 130 16.32 4.37 -10.04
C PHE A 130 15.53 3.16 -10.53
#